data_AF-A0A1J0AFN6-F1
#
_entry.id   AF-A0A1J0AFN6-F1
#
_cell.length_a   1.000
_cell.length_b   1.000
_cell.length_c   1.000
_cell.angle_alpha   90.00
_cell.angle_beta   90.00
_cell.angle_gamma   90.00
#
_symmetry.space_group_name_H-M   'P 1'
#
loop_
_entity.id
_entity.type
_entity.pdbx_description
1 polymer ?
#
loop_
_entity_poly.entity_id
_entity_poly.type
_entity_poly.pdbx_seq_one_letter_code
_entity_poly.pdbx_strand_id
1 'polypeptide(L)' 'MPSELVRCPNCGQYAQRSLQAESGWLETECSHCDYLLILHASSGQVIEAYAPGLYP' A
#
# COMPACT_ATOMS: atom_id res chain seq x y z
N MET A 1 4.18 15.37 1.49
CA MET A 1 3.15 14.38 1.15
C MET A 1 2.65 13.74 2.44
N PRO A 2 1.35 13.76 2.75
CA PRO A 2 0.84 13.13 3.96
C PRO A 2 1.04 11.62 3.85
N SER A 3 1.69 11.04 4.86
CA SER A 3 1.91 9.61 4.95
C SER A 3 1.53 9.12 6.35
N GLU A 4 0.98 7.92 6.42
CA GLU A 4 0.50 7.29 7.64
C GLU A 4 1.03 5.86 7.77
N LEU A 5 1.15 5.38 9.00
CA LEU A 5 1.54 3.99 9.27
C LEU A 5 0.30 3.14 9.44
N VAL A 6 0.21 2.08 8.64
CA VAL A 6 -0.88 1.10 8.67
C VAL A 6 -0.34 -0.30 8.92
N ARG A 7 -1.23 -1.25 9.25
CA ARG A 7 -0.88 -2.67 9.24
C ARG A 7 -0.84 -3.17 7.81
N CYS A 8 0.25 -3.81 7.43
CA CYS A 8 0.39 -4.49 6.16
C CYS A 8 -0.69 -5.58 6.06
N PRO A 9 -1.53 -5.56 5.00
CA PRO A 9 -2.58 -6.57 4.83
C PRO A 9 -2.02 -7.94 4.47
N ASN A 10 -0.76 -8.01 4.01
CA ASN A 10 -0.08 -9.26 3.72
C ASN A 10 0.50 -9.89 5.00
N CYS A 11 1.49 -9.24 5.63
CA CYS A 11 2.28 -9.82 6.73
C CYS A 11 1.94 -9.30 8.14
N GLY A 12 1.06 -8.29 8.27
CA GLY A 12 0.71 -7.69 9.55
C GLY A 12 1.74 -6.73 10.16
N GLN A 13 2.96 -6.62 9.61
CA GLN A 13 3.94 -5.61 10.03
C GLN A 13 3.50 -4.19 9.67
N TYR A 14 4.23 -3.17 10.11
CA TYR A 14 3.94 -1.79 9.68
C TYR A 14 4.24 -1.60 8.19
N ALA A 15 3.33 -0.92 7.51
CA ALA A 15 3.43 -0.49 6.13
C ALA A 15 3.22 1.04 6.08
N GLN A 16 3.83 1.68 5.10
CA GLN A 16 3.64 3.09 4.83
C GLN A 16 2.49 3.25 3.83
N ARG A 17 1.53 4.12 4.15
CA ARG A 17 0.49 4.54 3.20
C ARG A 17 0.65 6.03 2.91
N SER A 18 0.59 6.42 1.65
CA SER A 18 0.69 7.82 1.22
C SER A 18 -0.36 8.16 0.17
N LEU A 19 -0.92 9.37 0.27
CA LEU A 19 -1.84 9.92 -0.72
C LEU A 19 -1.05 10.82 -1.67
N GLN A 20 -0.98 10.42 -2.94
CA GLN A 20 -0.45 11.24 -4.03
C GLN A 20 -1.57 12.17 -4.52
N ALA A 21 -1.61 13.39 -3.98
CA ALA A 21 -2.69 14.34 -4.21
C ALA A 21 -2.87 14.75 -5.69
N GLU A 22 -1.78 14.74 -6.47
CA GLU A 22 -1.81 15.12 -7.89
C GLU A 22 -2.50 14.08 -8.76
N SER A 23 -2.31 12.79 -8.47
CA SER A 23 -2.89 11.66 -9.21
C SER A 23 -4.18 11.11 -8.56
N GLY A 24 -4.43 11.47 -7.30
CA GLY A 24 -5.49 10.86 -6.50
C GLY A 24 -5.20 9.41 -6.12
N TRP A 25 -3.94 8.98 -6.17
CA TRP A 25 -3.55 7.61 -5.85
C TRP A 25 -3.24 7.45 -4.38
N LEU A 26 -3.72 6.35 -3.82
CA LEU A 26 -3.38 5.88 -2.49
C LEU A 26 -2.43 4.70 -2.64
N GLU A 27 -1.20 4.89 -2.18
CA GLU A 27 -0.12 3.93 -2.28
C GLU A 27 0.18 3.36 -0.90
N THR A 28 0.19 2.04 -0.77
CA THR A 28 0.53 1.31 0.46
C THR A 28 1.68 0.37 0.18
N GLU A 29 2.82 0.59 0.83
CA GLU A 29 4.04 -0.20 0.68
C GLU A 29 4.49 -0.81 2.02
N CYS A 30 4.97 -2.04 2.01
CA CYS A 30 5.54 -2.69 3.18
C CYS A 30 6.99 -3.12 2.91
N SER A 31 7.93 -2.49 3.60
CA SER A 31 9.37 -2.81 3.51
C SER A 31 9.76 -4.16 4.13
N HIS A 32 8.84 -4.86 4.82
CA HIS A 32 9.12 -6.16 5.43
C HIS A 32 8.90 -7.34 4.49
N CYS A 33 7.85 -7.27 3.66
CA CYS A 33 7.43 -8.39 2.80
C CYS A 33 7.22 -7.96 1.36
N ASP A 34 7.75 -6.79 0.98
CA ASP A 34 7.62 -6.16 -0.34
C ASP A 34 6.18 -6.06 -0.85
N TYR A 35 5.19 -5.93 0.05
CA TYR A 35 3.80 -5.71 -0.35
C TYR A 35 3.64 -4.31 -0.95
N LEU A 36 2.96 -4.21 -2.09
CA LEU A 36 2.61 -2.95 -2.74
C LEU A 36 1.13 -2.97 -3.15
N LEU A 37 0.40 -1.91 -2.85
CA LEU A 37 -0.94 -1.67 -3.35
C LEU A 37 -1.09 -0.20 -3.73
N ILE A 38 -1.40 0.06 -4.99
CA ILE A 38 -1.75 1.38 -5.52
C ILE A 38 -3.20 1.33 -5.97
N LEU A 39 -4.04 2.18 -5.40
CA LEU A 39 -5.44 2.31 -5.77
C LEU A 39 -5.84 3.77 -5.96
N HIS A 40 -6.90 4.02 -6.72
CA HIS A 40 -7.47 5.35 -6.81
C HIS A 40 -8.28 5.66 -5.54
N ALA A 41 -7.92 6.72 -4.82
CA ALA A 41 -8.39 6.99 -3.47
C ALA A 41 -9.91 7.17 -3.35
N SER A 42 -10.58 7.68 -4.40
CA SER A 42 -12.03 7.91 -4.38
C SER A 42 -12.86 6.73 -4.86
N SER A 43 -12.37 5.98 -5.86
CA SER A 43 -13.12 4.85 -6.45
C SER A 43 -12.74 3.50 -5.87
N GLY A 44 -11.60 3.39 -5.18
CA GLY A 44 -11.05 2.12 -4.72
C GLY A 44 -10.52 1.22 -5.84
N GLN A 45 -10.50 1.71 -7.09
CA GLN A 45 -10.00 0.93 -8.22
C GLN A 45 -8.52 0.65 -8.04
N VAL A 46 -8.15 -0.64 -8.08
CA VAL A 46 -6.75 -1.05 -8.05
C VAL A 46 -6.07 -0.65 -9.35
N ILE A 47 -4.97 0.08 -9.21
CA ILE A 47 -4.08 0.48 -10.31
C ILE A 47 -2.95 -0.53 -10.44
N GLU A 48 -2.32 -0.88 -9.32
CA GLU A 48 -1.24 -1.85 -9.24
C GLU A 48 -1.30 -2.59 -7.90
N ALA A 49 -0.98 -3.88 -7.90
CA ALA A 49 -0.91 -4.68 -6.69
C ALA A 49 0.15 -5.77 -6.80
N TYR A 50 0.94 -5.90 -5.74
CA TYR A 50 1.94 -6.94 -5.58
C TYR A 50 1.90 -7.46 -4.14
N ALA A 51 1.71 -8.78 -4.00
CA ALA A 51 1.62 -9.46 -2.72
C ALA A 51 2.53 -10.70 -2.73
N PRO A 52 3.75 -10.59 -2.18
CA PRO A 52 4.66 -11.72 -2.08
C PRO A 52 4.12 -12.81 -1.18
N GLY A 53 4.41 -14.06 -1.54
CA GLY A 53 4.14 -15.20 -0.66
C GLY A 53 4.94 -15.06 0.64
N LEU A 54 4.27 -15.21 1.77
CA LEU A 54 4.92 -15.30 3.07
C LEU A 54 5.44 -16.72 3.25
N TYR A 55 6.75 -16.89 3.14
CA TYR A 55 7.40 -18.15 3.48
C TYR A 55 7.59 -18.25 5.00
N PRO A 56 7.46 -19.45 5.59
CA PRO A 56 7.64 -19.68 7.03
C PRO A 56 9.07 -19.44 7.51
#